data_AF-A0A9W6TD34-F1
#
_entry.id   AF-A0A9W6TD34-F1
#
_cell.length_a   1.000
_cell.length_b   1.000
_cell.length_c   1.000
_cell.angle_alpha   90.00
_cell.angle_beta   90.00
_cell.angle_gamma   90.00
#
_symmetry.space_group_name_H-M   'P 1'
#
loop_
_entity.id
_entity.type
_entity.pdbx_description
1 polymer ?
#
loop_
_entity_poly.entity_id
_entity_poly.type
_entity_poly.pdbx_seq_one_letter_code
_entity_poly.pdbx_strand_id
1 'polypeptide(L)'
;MVKHNMLKMLPADAYQTVDKKLYFSVTEVPSLRNHLMTTWTNNEEMMDCMLCSAHVPLYTTSLAASYRGKRYVDGGLSNNSPIVYPNAPHKVFQIWKWRWFAPTWVLVTTNADWAMELFRMGREDASKNLHEVDEVFF
;
A
#
# COMPACT_ATOMS: atom_id res chain seq x y z
N MET A 1 13.96 6.74 8.14
CA MET A 1 14.72 5.58 7.59
C MET A 1 14.17 5.13 6.24
N VAL A 2 12.88 4.78 6.13
CA VAL A 2 12.26 4.30 4.87
C VAL A 2 12.44 5.28 3.70
N LYS A 3 12.03 6.55 3.88
CA LYS A 3 12.15 7.59 2.83
C LYS A 3 13.57 7.68 2.25
N HIS A 4 14.54 7.84 3.14
CA HIS A 4 15.96 7.97 2.79
C HIS A 4 16.50 6.79 1.99
N ASN A 5 16.18 5.57 2.40
CA ASN A 5 16.65 4.38 1.69
C ASN A 5 15.99 4.24 0.32
N MET A 6 14.69 4.53 0.20
CA MET A 6 13.99 4.53 -1.08
C MET A 6 14.58 5.55 -2.06
N LEU A 7 14.83 6.78 -1.61
CA LEU A 7 15.40 7.84 -2.44
C LEU A 7 16.81 7.51 -2.95
N LYS A 8 17.57 6.71 -2.21
CA LYS A 8 18.89 6.22 -2.66
C LYS A 8 18.80 5.15 -3.75
N MET A 9 17.69 4.40 -3.80
CA MET A 9 17.50 3.31 -4.77
C MET A 9 16.82 3.79 -6.05
N LEU A 10 16.04 4.87 -5.98
CA LEU A 10 15.29 5.38 -7.11
C LEU A 10 16.18 6.18 -8.07
N PRO A 11 16.00 6.01 -9.40
CA PRO A 11 16.52 6.94 -10.38
C PRO A 11 16.07 8.38 -10.10
N ALA A 12 16.88 9.38 -10.47
CA ALA A 12 16.57 10.79 -10.21
C ALA A 12 15.25 11.27 -10.84
N ASP A 13 14.82 10.62 -11.92
CA ASP A 13 13.62 10.91 -12.73
C ASP A 13 12.50 9.89 -12.51
N ALA A 14 12.57 9.05 -11.47
CA ALA A 14 11.56 8.02 -11.20
C ALA A 14 10.14 8.59 -11.13
N TYR A 15 9.96 9.75 -10.47
CA TYR A 15 8.69 10.45 -10.38
C TYR A 15 8.09 10.86 -11.74
N GLN A 16 8.93 11.14 -12.74
CA GLN A 16 8.47 11.46 -14.10
C GLN A 16 8.07 10.19 -14.86
N THR A 17 8.85 9.12 -14.68
CA THR A 17 8.62 7.83 -15.36
C THR A 17 7.27 7.23 -14.99
N VAL A 18 6.88 7.37 -13.73
CA VAL A 18 5.66 6.79 -13.16
C VAL A 18 4.48 7.79 -13.09
N ASP A 19 4.66 9.02 -13.57
CA ASP A 19 3.59 10.03 -13.65
C ASP A 19 2.40 9.47 -14.43
N LYS A 20 1.19 9.55 -13.86
CA LYS A 20 -0.05 8.99 -14.42
C LYS A 20 -0.02 7.48 -14.68
N LYS A 21 0.92 6.75 -14.06
CA LYS A 21 1.04 5.29 -14.12
C LYS A 21 1.04 4.66 -12.73
N LEU A 22 1.54 5.38 -11.73
CA LEU A 22 1.49 5.00 -10.32
C LEU A 22 0.45 5.85 -9.60
N TYR A 23 -0.31 5.22 -8.71
CA TYR A 23 -1.41 5.85 -7.98
C TYR A 23 -1.30 5.51 -6.50
N PHE A 24 -1.48 6.51 -5.64
CA PHE A 24 -1.58 6.34 -4.19
C PHE A 24 -2.98 6.70 -3.73
N SER A 25 -3.63 5.78 -3.02
CA SER A 25 -4.91 6.00 -2.36
C SER A 25 -4.65 6.63 -0.99
N VAL A 26 -5.23 7.78 -0.72
CA VAL A 26 -5.11 8.47 0.57
C VAL A 26 -6.48 8.91 1.06
N THR A 27 -6.68 8.88 2.37
CA THR A 27 -7.93 9.33 3.00
C THR A 27 -7.70 10.69 3.65
N GLU A 28 -8.37 11.74 3.14
CA GLU A 28 -8.26 13.09 3.72
C GLU A 28 -8.98 13.17 5.06
N VAL A 29 -8.38 13.86 6.03
CA VAL A 29 -8.94 14.08 7.37
C VAL A 29 -9.12 15.58 7.60
N PRO A 30 -10.29 16.04 8.11
CA PRO A 30 -11.40 15.25 8.67
C PRO A 30 -12.49 14.87 7.65
N SER A 31 -12.35 15.18 6.36
CA SER A 31 -13.42 14.97 5.37
C SER A 31 -13.75 13.50 5.11
N LEU A 32 -12.83 12.58 5.44
CA LEU A 32 -12.85 11.14 5.16
C LEU A 32 -13.05 10.81 3.67
N ARG A 33 -12.72 11.76 2.79
CA ARG A 33 -12.81 11.57 1.34
C ARG A 33 -11.55 10.87 0.84
N ASN A 34 -11.74 9.91 -0.04
CA ASN A 34 -10.64 9.27 -0.76
C ASN A 34 -10.10 10.20 -1.85
N HIS A 35 -8.79 10.20 -2.03
CA HIS A 35 -8.11 10.85 -3.14
C HIS A 35 -7.11 9.87 -3.76
N LEU A 36 -7.08 9.84 -5.10
CA LEU A 36 -6.06 9.12 -5.86
C LEU A 36 -5.02 10.09 -6.40
N MET A 37 -3.83 10.05 -5.81
CA MET A 37 -2.70 10.90 -6.18
C MET A 37 -1.82 10.19 -7.22
N THR A 38 -1.48 10.87 -8.32
CA THR A 38 -0.73 10.23 -9.43
C THR A 38 0.29 11.13 -10.12
N THR A 39 0.49 12.36 -9.61
CA THR A 39 1.40 13.34 -10.20
C THR A 39 2.27 14.01 -9.15
N TRP A 40 3.56 14.15 -9.44
CA TRP A 40 4.56 14.67 -8.49
C TRP A 40 5.58 15.56 -9.20
N THR A 41 6.26 16.41 -8.42
CA THR A 41 7.27 17.36 -8.89
C THR A 41 8.70 16.86 -8.72
N ASN A 42 8.92 15.90 -7.82
CA ASN A 42 10.20 15.23 -7.57
C ASN A 42 9.98 13.91 -6.79
N ASN A 43 11.05 13.12 -6.65
CA ASN A 43 11.01 11.86 -5.88
C ASN A 43 10.69 12.06 -4.39
N GLU A 44 11.11 13.18 -3.79
CA GLU A 44 10.85 13.48 -2.37
C GLU A 44 9.35 13.61 -2.11
N GLU A 45 8.65 14.37 -2.94
CA GLU A 45 7.21 14.57 -2.88
C GLU A 45 6.44 13.27 -3.16
N MET A 46 6.89 12.49 -4.15
CA MET A 46 6.32 11.18 -4.44
C MET A 46 6.42 10.24 -3.23
N MET A 47 7.58 10.20 -2.59
CA MET A 47 7.80 9.40 -1.38
C MET A 47 6.97 9.89 -0.19
N ASP A 48 6.79 11.21 -0.03
CA ASP A 48 5.90 11.74 1.01
C ASP A 48 4.45 11.27 0.81
N CYS A 49 3.98 11.26 -0.44
CA CYS A 49 2.66 10.74 -0.79
C CYS A 49 2.54 9.24 -0.51
N MET A 50 3.56 8.45 -0.89
CA MET A 50 3.64 7.02 -0.59
C MET A 50 3.55 6.74 0.91
N LEU A 51 4.28 7.52 1.72
CA LEU A 51 4.25 7.38 3.18
C LEU A 51 2.89 7.77 3.76
N CYS A 52 2.23 8.80 3.23
CA CYS A 52 0.86 9.14 3.61
C CYS A 52 -0.12 8.00 3.29
N SER A 53 0.04 7.37 2.13
CA SER A 53 -0.79 6.24 1.69
C SER A 53 -0.65 5.01 2.58
N ALA A 54 0.48 4.86 3.29
CA ALA A 54 0.76 3.79 4.24
C ALA A 54 0.66 4.25 5.71
N HIS A 55 0.10 5.43 5.96
CA HIS A 55 -0.03 6.02 7.30
C HIS A 55 -1.25 5.46 8.02
N VAL A 56 -1.18 4.17 8.40
CA VAL A 56 -2.29 3.47 9.07
C VAL A 56 -2.45 4.04 10.48
N PRO A 57 -3.63 4.59 10.83
CA PRO A 57 -3.89 5.04 12.19
C PRO A 57 -3.62 3.93 13.21
N LEU A 58 -3.16 4.29 14.42
CA LEU A 58 -2.74 3.38 15.51
C LEU A 58 -1.34 2.76 15.39
N TYR A 59 -0.80 2.56 14.18
CA TYR A 59 0.57 2.05 14.00
C TYR A 59 1.63 3.16 14.02
N THR A 60 1.19 4.41 13.86
CA THR A 60 2.05 5.58 13.77
C THR A 60 1.88 6.48 14.99
N THR A 61 2.94 7.18 15.38
CA THR A 61 2.92 8.12 16.52
C THR A 61 2.05 9.35 16.28
N SER A 62 1.80 9.74 15.02
CA SER A 62 0.91 10.84 14.64
C SER A 62 -0.41 10.31 14.07
N LEU A 63 -1.52 11.02 14.33
CA LEU A 63 -2.84 10.62 13.82
C LEU A 63 -3.02 10.73 12.30
N ALA A 64 -2.31 11.67 11.66
CA ALA A 64 -2.38 11.90 10.22
C ALA A 64 -1.10 12.59 9.74
N ALA A 65 -0.67 12.26 8.52
CA ALA A 65 0.46 12.85 7.83
C ALA A 65 0.03 14.09 7.02
N SER A 66 0.93 15.07 6.92
CA SER A 66 0.69 16.29 6.14
C SER A 66 1.23 16.15 4.73
N TYR A 67 0.41 16.45 3.72
CA TYR A 67 0.80 16.44 2.32
C TYR A 67 0.07 17.56 1.57
N ARG A 68 0.80 18.36 0.78
CA ARG A 68 0.25 19.50 0.02
C ARG A 68 -0.70 20.40 0.83
N GLY A 69 -0.33 20.72 2.08
CA GLY A 69 -1.10 21.59 2.98
C GLY A 69 -2.37 20.95 3.57
N LYS A 70 -2.64 19.67 3.30
CA LYS A 70 -3.77 18.91 3.85
C LYS A 70 -3.27 17.75 4.71
N ARG A 71 -4.19 17.11 5.43
CA ARG A 71 -3.90 15.96 6.30
C ARG A 71 -4.51 14.69 5.74
N TYR A 72 -3.74 13.61 5.73
CA TYR A 72 -4.14 12.32 5.19
C TYR A 72 -3.74 11.17 6.12
N VAL A 73 -4.47 10.08 5.97
CA VAL A 73 -4.13 8.76 6.51
C VAL A 73 -4.18 7.72 5.38
N ASP A 74 -3.85 6.48 5.72
CA ASP A 74 -3.89 5.34 4.83
C ASP A 74 -5.15 5.27 3.96
N GLY A 75 -4.95 4.92 2.68
CA GLY A 75 -6.02 4.82 1.69
C GLY A 75 -7.01 3.71 1.98
N GLY A 76 -6.59 2.64 2.64
CA GLY A 76 -7.41 1.50 3.03
C GLY A 76 -8.58 1.86 3.94
N LEU A 77 -8.52 3.02 4.63
CA LEU A 77 -9.64 3.53 5.42
C LEU A 77 -10.85 3.94 4.56
N SER A 78 -10.63 4.38 3.31
CA SER A 78 -11.69 4.84 2.41
C SER A 78 -11.80 4.06 1.10
N ASN A 79 -10.68 3.64 0.51
CA ASN A 79 -10.62 2.81 -0.69
C ASN A 79 -9.32 1.99 -0.74
N ASN A 80 -9.39 0.72 -0.31
CA ASN A 80 -8.27 -0.22 -0.27
C ASN A 80 -8.01 -0.94 -1.61
N SER A 81 -8.86 -0.76 -2.62
CA SER A 81 -8.74 -1.44 -3.91
C SER A 81 -9.10 -0.48 -5.04
N PRO A 82 -8.32 0.58 -5.23
CA PRO A 82 -8.63 1.60 -6.23
C PRO A 82 -8.50 1.03 -7.64
N ILE A 83 -9.58 1.11 -8.42
CA ILE A 83 -9.59 0.77 -9.84
C ILE A 83 -9.52 2.07 -10.63
N VAL A 84 -8.36 2.34 -11.24
CA VAL A 84 -8.09 3.58 -11.99
C VAL A 84 -8.79 3.57 -13.35
N TYR A 85 -8.79 2.44 -14.03
CA TYR A 85 -9.37 2.27 -15.37
C TYR A 85 -10.42 1.15 -15.33
N PRO A 86 -11.70 1.46 -15.02
CA PRO A 86 -12.74 0.44 -14.85
C PRO A 86 -12.97 -0.43 -16.07
N ASN A 87 -12.73 0.13 -17.26
CA ASN A 87 -12.93 -0.55 -18.55
C ASN A 87 -11.68 -1.29 -19.04
N ALA A 88 -10.55 -1.17 -18.34
CA ALA A 88 -9.33 -1.90 -18.67
C ALA A 88 -9.23 -3.17 -17.81
N PRO A 89 -8.66 -4.26 -18.36
CA PRO A 89 -8.31 -5.43 -17.55
C PRO A 89 -7.42 -5.02 -16.38
N HIS A 90 -7.79 -5.47 -15.18
CA HIS A 90 -7.03 -5.22 -13.95
C HIS A 90 -7.10 -6.47 -13.07
N LYS A 91 -6.02 -6.72 -12.31
CA LYS A 91 -6.00 -7.74 -11.26
C LYS A 91 -5.73 -7.08 -9.92
N VAL A 92 -6.48 -7.50 -8.90
CA VAL A 92 -6.33 -7.01 -7.52
C VAL A 92 -6.04 -8.20 -6.62
N PHE A 93 -4.94 -8.14 -5.88
CA PHE A 93 -4.66 -9.09 -4.81
C PHE A 93 -5.40 -8.66 -3.55
N GLN A 94 -6.47 -9.37 -3.24
CA GLN A 94 -7.28 -9.09 -2.06
C GLN A 94 -6.76 -9.85 -0.84
N ILE A 95 -6.94 -9.23 0.33
CA ILE A 95 -6.78 -9.91 1.62
C ILE A 95 -7.74 -11.11 1.64
N TRP A 96 -7.28 -12.24 2.17
CA TRP A 96 -8.02 -13.51 2.23
C TRP A 96 -8.35 -14.17 0.89
N LYS A 97 -7.70 -13.77 -0.20
CA LYS A 97 -7.91 -14.36 -1.54
C LYS A 97 -7.84 -15.90 -1.56
N TRP A 98 -6.83 -16.49 -0.92
CA TRP A 98 -6.61 -17.94 -0.94
C TRP A 98 -7.06 -18.66 0.33
N ARG A 99 -7.05 -17.95 1.45
CA ARG A 99 -7.36 -18.52 2.76
C ARG A 99 -8.01 -17.47 3.64
N TRP A 100 -9.14 -17.84 4.23
CA TRP A 100 -9.71 -17.06 5.32
C TRP A 100 -8.99 -17.39 6.63
N PHE A 101 -8.70 -16.35 7.41
CA PHE A 101 -8.19 -16.48 8.77
C PHE A 101 -8.55 -15.23 9.56
N ALA A 102 -8.62 -15.34 10.88
CA ALA A 102 -9.00 -14.23 11.75
C ALA A 102 -8.08 -13.01 11.52
N PRO A 103 -8.60 -11.76 11.61
CA PRO A 103 -7.86 -10.53 11.35
C PRO A 103 -6.78 -10.21 12.40
N THR A 104 -6.39 -11.18 13.23
CA THR A 104 -5.34 -11.03 14.24
C THR A 104 -3.97 -10.73 13.63
N TRP A 105 -3.79 -11.00 12.33
CA TRP A 105 -2.58 -10.67 11.55
C TRP A 105 -2.32 -9.17 11.42
N VAL A 106 -3.35 -8.35 11.59
CA VAL A 106 -3.20 -6.90 11.65
C VAL A 106 -2.39 -6.52 12.90
N LEU A 107 -2.50 -7.28 13.98
CA LEU A 107 -1.86 -6.98 15.26
C LEU A 107 -0.47 -7.63 15.35
N VAL A 108 0.43 -6.95 16.07
CA VAL A 108 1.73 -7.54 16.43
C VAL A 108 1.49 -8.61 17.49
N THR A 109 1.81 -9.86 17.15
CA THR A 109 1.74 -11.00 18.08
C THR A 109 3.10 -11.24 18.74
N THR A 110 3.10 -11.48 20.05
CA THR A 110 4.28 -11.99 20.78
C THR A 110 4.35 -13.52 20.77
N ASN A 111 3.30 -14.19 20.30
CA ASN A 111 3.27 -15.64 20.15
C ASN A 111 4.05 -16.05 18.89
N ALA A 112 5.24 -16.61 19.10
CA ALA A 112 6.15 -17.03 18.03
C ALA A 112 5.58 -18.21 17.22
N ASP A 113 4.93 -19.17 17.87
CA ASP A 113 4.33 -20.33 17.18
C ASP A 113 3.25 -19.87 16.20
N TRP A 114 2.41 -18.92 16.62
CA TRP A 114 1.40 -18.33 15.75
C TRP A 114 2.00 -17.54 14.60
N ALA A 115 3.06 -16.76 14.85
CA ALA A 115 3.75 -16.03 13.79
C ALA A 115 4.38 -16.98 12.74
N MET A 116 4.98 -18.08 13.20
CA MET A 116 5.54 -19.12 12.33
C MET A 116 4.45 -19.82 11.52
N GLU A 117 3.32 -20.12 12.13
CA GLU A 117 2.19 -20.72 11.43
C GLU A 117 1.61 -19.78 10.37
N LEU A 118 1.41 -18.48 10.68
CA LEU A 118 1.00 -17.48 9.70
C LEU A 118 1.94 -17.42 8.50
N PHE A 119 3.26 -17.41 8.75
CA PHE A 119 4.26 -17.42 7.68
C PHE A 119 4.23 -18.71 6.86
N ARG A 120 4.08 -19.87 7.51
CA ARG A 120 3.96 -21.17 6.84
C ARG A 120 2.73 -21.22 5.94
N MET A 121 1.57 -20.79 6.46
CA MET A 121 0.31 -20.73 5.69
C MET A 121 0.44 -19.80 4.48
N GLY A 122 1.00 -18.60 4.66
CA GLY A 122 1.22 -17.65 3.57
C GLY A 122 2.16 -18.19 2.49
N ARG A 123 3.25 -18.87 2.88
CA ARG A 123 4.17 -19.52 1.93
C ARG A 123 3.48 -20.64 1.15
N GLU A 124 2.72 -21.48 1.84
CA GLU A 124 1.98 -22.58 1.23
C GLU A 124 0.97 -22.07 0.19
N ASP A 125 0.19 -21.06 0.56
CA ASP A 125 -0.81 -20.45 -0.32
C ASP A 125 -0.15 -19.77 -1.53
N ALA A 126 0.91 -18.99 -1.32
CA ALA A 126 1.66 -18.36 -2.41
C ALA A 126 2.27 -19.41 -3.36
N SER A 127 2.82 -20.50 -2.83
CA SER A 127 3.45 -21.55 -3.65
C SER A 127 2.42 -22.30 -4.50
N LYS A 128 1.23 -22.60 -3.95
CA LYS A 128 0.15 -23.28 -4.68
C LYS A 128 -0.45 -22.41 -5.80
N ASN A 129 -0.47 -21.09 -5.59
CA ASN A 129 -1.14 -20.15 -6.47
C ASN A 129 -0.16 -19.25 -7.25
N LEU A 130 1.10 -19.67 -7.39
CA LEU A 130 2.13 -18.90 -8.08
C LEU A 130 1.74 -18.57 -9.53
N HIS A 131 1.03 -19.49 -10.20
CA HIS A 131 0.49 -19.29 -11.54
C HIS A 131 -0.40 -18.04 -11.65
N GLU A 132 -1.20 -17.70 -10.63
CA GLU A 132 -2.03 -16.49 -10.64
C GLU A 132 -1.20 -15.20 -10.54
N VAL A 133 -0.03 -15.29 -9.90
CA VAL A 133 0.94 -14.19 -9.78
C VAL A 133 1.70 -14.02 -11.08
N ASP A 134 2.13 -15.12 -11.71
CA ASP A 134 2.85 -15.11 -12.97
C ASP A 134 2.02 -14.42 -14.07
N GLU A 135 0.72 -14.69 -14.14
CA GLU A 135 -0.22 -14.01 -15.06
C GLU A 135 -0.32 -12.47 -14.90
N VAL A 136 0.23 -11.90 -13.82
CA VAL A 136 0.23 -10.44 -13.57
C VAL A 136 1.57 -9.81 -13.92
N PHE A 137 2.66 -10.51 -13.67
CA PHE A 137 4.01 -9.96 -13.78
C PHE A 137 4.77 -10.41 -15.04
N PHE A 138 4.30 -11.44 -15.74
CA PHE A 138 4.92 -12.05 -16.93
C PHE A 138 3.89 -12.35 -18.03
#